data_AF-A0A293MQ24-F1
#
_entry.id   AF-A0A293MQ24-F1
#
_cell.length_a   1.000
_cell.length_b   1.000
_cell.length_c   1.000
_cell.angle_alpha   90.00
_cell.angle_beta   90.00
_cell.angle_gamma   90.00
#
_symmetry.space_group_name_H-M   'P 1'
#
loop_
_entity.id
_entity.type
_entity.pdbx_description
1 polymer ?
#
loop_
_entity_poly.entity_id
_entity_poly.type
_entity_poly.pdbx_seq_one_letter_code
_entity_poly.pdbx_strand_id
1 'polypeptide(L)'
;MLMPKKDRVAIYEYLFKEGVMVAKKDFHAPKHPELETVPNLHVIKALQSLKSRGYVKEQFAWRHNYWYLTNEGIQYLRDFLHLPKSRRY
;
A
#
# COMPACT_ATOMS: atom_id res chain seq x y z
N MET A 1 5.45 -0.73 -13.51
CA MET A 1 6.78 -0.66 -12.88
C MET A 1 7.25 -2.07 -12.58
N LEU A 2 8.49 -2.40 -12.96
CA LEU A 2 9.11 -3.66 -12.56
C LEU A 2 9.34 -3.63 -11.04
N MET A 3 8.72 -4.56 -10.32
CA MET A 3 8.78 -4.62 -8.86
C MET A 3 8.77 -6.10 -8.45
N PRO A 4 9.65 -6.53 -7.54
CA PRO A 4 9.62 -7.88 -7.01
C PRO A 4 8.26 -8.23 -6.42
N LYS A 5 7.81 -9.48 -6.63
CA LYS A 5 6.53 -9.95 -6.07
C LYS A 5 6.52 -9.87 -4.54
N LYS A 6 7.65 -10.15 -3.89
CA LYS A 6 7.82 -10.12 -2.43
C LYS A 6 7.52 -8.73 -1.87
N ASP A 7 8.15 -7.68 -2.41
CA ASP A 7 7.94 -6.30 -1.99
C ASP A 7 6.48 -5.87 -2.16
N ARG A 8 5.86 -6.23 -3.29
CA ARG A 8 4.46 -5.90 -3.56
C ARG A 8 3.53 -6.54 -2.52
N VAL A 9 3.76 -7.81 -2.20
CA VAL A 9 2.99 -8.53 -1.19
C VAL A 9 3.17 -7.86 0.18
N ALA A 10 4.40 -7.54 0.58
CA ALA A 10 4.69 -6.88 1.85
C ALA A 10 3.98 -5.51 1.98
N ILE A 11 3.99 -4.70 0.91
CA ILE A 11 3.25 -3.41 0.89
C ILE A 11 1.75 -3.65 1.09
N TYR A 12 1.18 -4.64 0.41
CA TYR A 12 -0.25 -4.94 0.47
C TYR A 12 -0.67 -5.53 1.81
N GLU A 13 0.13 -6.41 2.40
CA GLU A 13 -0.09 -6.96 3.74
C GLU A 13 -0.09 -5.85 4.79
N TYR A 14 0.90 -4.95 4.73
CA TYR A 14 0.98 -3.82 5.66
C TYR A 14 -0.22 -2.87 5.49
N LEU A 15 -0.55 -2.50 4.25
CA LEU A 15 -1.71 -1.65 3.97
C LEU A 15 -3.02 -2.28 4.43
N PHE A 16 -3.17 -3.60 4.29
CA PHE A 16 -4.37 -4.31 4.73
C PHE A 16 -4.46 -4.41 6.27
N LYS A 17 -3.32 -4.57 6.95
CA LYS A 17 -3.24 -4.65 8.41
C LYS A 17 -3.58 -3.31 9.07
N GLU A 18 -2.96 -2.22 8.61
CA GLU A 18 -3.13 -0.89 9.22
C GLU A 18 -4.33 -0.11 8.64
N GLY A 19 -4.71 -0.39 7.39
CA GLY A 19 -5.78 0.32 6.67
C GLY A 19 -5.41 1.73 6.17
N VAL A 20 -4.25 2.23 6.58
CA VAL A 20 -3.68 3.53 6.19
C VAL A 20 -2.18 3.34 5.91
N MET A 21 -1.64 4.14 5.00
CA MET A 21 -0.20 4.18 4.76
C MET A 21 0.25 5.62 4.50
N VAL A 22 1.45 5.97 4.96
CA VAL A 22 2.03 7.30 4.76
C VAL A 22 3.42 7.16 4.18
N ALA A 23 3.72 7.87 3.09
CA ALA A 23 5.08 7.93 2.57
C ALA A 23 5.50 9.36 2.26
N LYS A 24 6.72 9.70 2.65
CA LYS A 24 7.39 10.90 2.17
C LYS A 24 7.61 10.79 0.66
N LYS A 25 7.34 11.86 -0.09
CA LYS A 25 7.60 11.99 -1.53
C LYS A 25 9.11 12.15 -1.76
N ASP A 26 9.81 11.05 -1.58
CA ASP A 26 11.24 10.88 -1.81
C ASP A 26 11.46 9.55 -2.54
N PHE A 27 11.83 9.64 -3.81
CA PHE A 27 12.01 8.47 -4.67
C PHE A 27 13.39 7.81 -4.52
N HIS A 28 14.35 8.48 -3.87
CA HIS A 28 15.72 8.01 -3.73
C HIS A 28 15.98 7.37 -2.36
N ALA A 29 15.03 7.49 -1.41
CA ALA A 29 15.13 6.85 -0.12
C ALA A 29 15.28 5.33 -0.29
N PRO A 30 16.37 4.73 0.21
CA PRO A 30 16.68 3.31 -0.01
C PRO A 30 15.69 2.39 0.69
N LYS A 31 15.04 2.87 1.74
CA LYS A 31 14.10 2.13 2.58
C LYS A 31 12.93 3.02 2.99
N HIS A 32 11.77 2.40 3.17
CA HIS A 32 10.62 3.04 3.79
C HIS A 32 10.70 2.92 5.32
N PRO A 33 10.29 3.94 6.11
CA PRO A 33 10.41 3.89 7.58
C PRO A 33 9.66 2.72 8.22
N GLU A 34 8.50 2.36 7.68
CA GLU A 34 7.65 1.29 8.22
C GLU A 34 7.97 -0.09 7.61
N LEU A 35 8.67 -0.11 6.47
CA LEU A 35 9.02 -1.33 5.72
C LEU A 35 10.53 -1.33 5.46
N GLU A 36 11.29 -1.91 6.39
CA GLU A 36 12.76 -1.92 6.36
C GLU A 36 13.36 -2.58 5.11
N THR A 37 12.62 -3.49 4.49
CA THR A 37 13.06 -4.27 3.33
C THR A 37 12.66 -3.66 1.99
N VAL A 38 11.76 -2.67 1.97
CA VAL A 38 11.13 -2.18 0.74
C VAL A 38 11.60 -0.75 0.43
N PRO A 39 12.09 -0.48 -0.80
CA PRO A 39 12.41 0.88 -1.22
C PRO A 39 11.18 1.79 -1.25
N ASN A 40 11.34 3.05 -0.87
CA ASN A 40 10.21 3.99 -0.82
C ASN A 40 9.58 4.25 -2.20
N LEU A 41 10.38 4.16 -3.27
CA LEU A 41 9.90 4.20 -4.65
C LEU A 41 8.86 3.11 -4.92
N HIS A 42 9.08 1.89 -4.42
CA HIS A 42 8.16 0.77 -4.61
C HIS A 42 6.82 1.05 -3.93
N VAL A 43 6.85 1.58 -2.70
CA VAL A 43 5.66 1.97 -1.94
C VAL A 43 4.84 3.01 -2.71
N ILE A 44 5.47 4.13 -3.10
CA ILE A 44 4.77 5.22 -3.78
C ILE A 44 4.15 4.74 -5.09
N LYS A 45 4.86 3.94 -5.88
CA LYS A 45 4.40 3.48 -7.19
C LYS A 45 3.36 2.37 -7.10
N ALA A 46 3.45 1.49 -6.09
CA ALA A 46 2.41 0.50 -5.81
C ALA A 46 1.09 1.19 -5.43
N LEU A 47 1.13 2.17 -4.52
CA LEU A 47 -0.05 2.90 -4.08
C LEU A 47 -0.62 3.82 -5.16
N GLN A 48 0.24 4.41 -6.00
CA GLN A 48 -0.21 5.14 -7.19
C GLN A 48 -1.04 4.24 -8.12
N SER A 49 -0.64 2.98 -8.29
CA SER A 49 -1.40 1.99 -9.08
C SER A 49 -2.70 1.56 -8.41
N LEU A 50 -2.78 1.53 -7.08
CA LEU A 50 -4.03 1.21 -6.37
C LEU A 50 -5.00 2.39 -6.44
N LYS A 51 -4.50 3.61 -6.30
CA LYS A 51 -5.27 4.84 -6.42
C LYS A 51 -5.87 5.01 -7.81
N SER A 52 -5.14 4.71 -8.88
CA SER A 52 -5.68 4.78 -10.24
C SER A 52 -6.84 3.81 -10.49
N ARG A 53 -6.98 2.77 -9.66
CA ARG A 53 -8.06 1.78 -9.73
C ARG A 53 -9.19 2.03 -8.73
N GLY A 54 -9.11 3.09 -7.91
CA GLY A 54 -10.13 3.41 -6.91
C GLY A 54 -10.02 2.64 -5.58
N TYR A 55 -9.02 1.77 -5.42
CA TYR A 55 -8.86 0.95 -4.21
C TYR A 55 -8.36 1.72 -2.99
N VAL A 56 -7.79 2.90 -3.21
CA VAL A 56 -7.19 3.73 -2.16
C VAL A 56 -7.47 5.19 -2.48
N LYS A 57 -7.83 5.96 -1.45
CA LYS A 57 -7.94 7.41 -1.52
C LYS A 57 -6.62 8.05 -1.12
N GLU A 58 -6.10 8.95 -1.95
CA GLU A 58 -4.83 9.66 -1.72
C GLU A 58 -5.11 11.09 -1.27
N GLN A 59 -4.35 11.56 -0.29
CA GLN A 59 -4.24 12.96 0.12
C GLN A 59 -2.76 13.34 0.16
N PHE A 60 -2.41 14.49 -0.41
CA PHE A 60 -1.01 14.95 -0.43
C PHE A 60 -0.86 16.25 0.35
N ALA A 61 0.05 16.27 1.33
CA ALA A 61 0.34 17.45 2.12
C ALA A 61 1.80 17.44 2.59
N TRP A 62 2.47 18.61 2.61
CA TRP A 62 3.82 18.76 3.18
C TRP A 62 4.85 17.72 2.68
N ARG A 63 4.84 17.43 1.38
CA ARG A 63 5.67 16.37 0.76
C ARG A 63 5.42 14.95 1.30
N HIS A 64 4.28 14.69 1.90
CA HIS A 64 3.85 13.37 2.33
C HIS A 64 2.56 12.98 1.62
N ASN A 65 2.54 11.76 1.10
CA ASN A 65 1.36 11.11 0.58
C ASN A 65 0.71 10.32 1.72
N TYR A 66 -0.58 10.53 1.92
CA TYR A 66 -1.43 9.83 2.85
C TYR A 66 -2.43 9.01 2.05
N TRP A 67 -2.51 7.72 2.35
CA TRP A 67 -3.37 6.79 1.63
C TRP A 67 -4.33 6.11 2.59
N TYR A 68 -5.61 6.14 2.25
CA TYR A 68 -6.69 5.51 3.00
C TYR A 68 -7.31 4.40 2.18
N LEU A 69 -7.40 3.20 2.74
CA LEU A 69 -7.99 2.05 2.06
C LEU A 69 -9.51 2.21 1.92
N THR A 70 -10.04 1.98 0.72
CA THR A 70 -11.49 2.02 0.46
C THR A 70 -12.13 0.64 0.63
N ASN A 71 -13.46 0.57 0.77
CA ASN A 71 -14.17 -0.71 0.90
C ASN A 71 -13.91 -1.65 -0.28
N GLU A 72 -13.81 -1.11 -1.49
CA GLU A 72 -13.46 -1.86 -2.71
C GLU A 72 -12.01 -2.36 -2.65
N GLY A 73 -11.09 -1.52 -2.15
CA GLY A 73 -9.70 -1.91 -1.92
C GLY A 73 -9.54 -3.02 -0.90
N ILE A 74 -10.37 -3.04 0.15
CA ILE A 74 -10.38 -4.14 1.14
C ILE A 74 -10.74 -5.47 0.47
N GLN A 75 -11.74 -5.47 -0.41
CA GLN A 75 -12.14 -6.69 -1.14
C GLN A 75 -11.01 -7.15 -2.06
N TYR A 76 -10.47 -6.24 -2.87
CA TYR A 76 -9.35 -6.55 -3.77
C TYR A 76 -8.12 -7.10 -3.05
N LEU A 77 -7.72 -6.48 -1.94
CA LEU A 77 -6.56 -6.92 -1.17
C LEU A 77 -6.82 -8.27 -0.48
N ARG A 78 -8.03 -8.52 0.01
CA ARG A 78 -8.40 -9.82 0.58
C ARG A 78 -8.29 -10.94 -0.45
N ASP A 79 -8.79 -10.71 -1.67
CA ASP A 79 -8.72 -11.69 -2.76
C ASP A 79 -7.27 -11.89 -3.22
N PHE A 80 -6.49 -10.80 -3.33
CA PHE A 80 -5.08 -10.88 -3.71
C PHE A 80 -4.21 -11.63 -2.68
N LEU A 81 -4.45 -11.39 -1.39
CA LEU A 81 -3.73 -12.03 -0.29
C LEU A 81 -4.29 -13.41 0.06
N HIS A 82 -5.38 -13.85 -0.58
CA HIS A 82 -6.04 -15.14 -0.33
C HIS A 82 -6.42 -15.35 1.15
N LEU A 83 -6.80 -14.26 1.83
CA LEU A 83 -7.16 -14.31 3.25
C LEU A 83 -8.59 -14.83 3.41
N PRO A 84 -8.84 -15.77 4.36
CA PRO A 84 -10.19 -16.23 4.61
C PRO A 84 -11.07 -15.07 5.08
N LYS A 85 -12.34 -15.07 4.66
CA LYS A 85 -13.33 -14.13 5.19
C LYS A 85 -13.50 -14.45 6.67
N SER A 86 -12.98 -13.59 7.56
CA SER A 86 -13.15 -13.84 8.98
C SER A 86 -14.65 -13.88 9.29
N ARG A 87 -15.09 -15.03 9.78
CA ARG A 87 -16.46 -15.26 10.25
C ARG A 87 -16.57 -14.41 11.52
N ARG A 88 -17.20 -13.24 11.44
CA ARG A 88 -17.66 -12.55 12.65
C ARG A 88 -18.76 -13.42 13.24
N TYR A 89 -18.51 -13.97 14.43
CA TYR A 89 -19.56 -14.55 15.27
C TYR A 89 -20.44 -13.44 15.83
#